data_AF-A0A0F9DGA5-F1
#
_entry.id   AF-A0A0F9DGA5-F1
#
_cell.length_a   1.000
_cell.length_b   1.000
_cell.length_c   1.000
_cell.angle_alpha   90.00
_cell.angle_beta   90.00
_cell.angle_gamma   90.00
#
_symmetry.space_group_name_H-M   'P 1'
#
loop_
_entity.id
_entity.type
_entity.pdbx_description
1 polymer ?
#
loop_
_entity_poly.entity_id
_entity_poly.type
_entity_poly.pdbx_seq_one_letter_code
_entity_poly.pdbx_strand_id
1 'polypeptide(L)' 'SAQTVTFQATFAAGQATGVWEEVGAFNALAAGTMLNHLVSSLGTKAAGSAWVLTLTITIS' A
#
# COMPACT_ATOMS: atom_id res chain seq x y z
N SER A 1 23.05 2.81 11.44
CA SER A 1 22.02 1.80 11.74
C SER A 1 20.90 1.97 10.72
N ALA A 2 20.39 0.88 10.14
CA ALA A 2 19.28 0.94 9.19
C ALA A 2 17.97 0.81 9.97
N GLN A 3 17.35 1.94 10.32
CA GLN A 3 16.05 1.93 10.99
C GLN A 3 14.98 1.52 9.99
N THR A 4 13.97 0.78 10.41
CA THR A 4 12.86 0.41 9.54
C THR A 4 11.55 0.96 10.08
N VAL A 5 10.66 1.35 9.18
CA VAL A 5 9.27 1.70 9.47
C VAL A 5 8.39 0.75 8.68
N THR A 6 7.42 0.13 9.36
CA THR A 6 6.46 -0.78 8.73
C THR A 6 5.08 -0.16 8.72
N PHE A 7 4.46 -0.10 7.55
CA PHE A 7 3.07 0.28 7.37
C PHE A 7 2.25 -0.94 6.95
N GLN A 8 1.04 -1.08 7.50
CA GLN A 8 0.10 -2.12 7.10
C GLN A 8 -1.26 -1.52 6.79
N ALA A 9 -1.87 -1.96 5.69
CA ALA A 9 -3.23 -1.61 5.31
C ALA A 9 -4.00 -2.84 4.86
N THR A 10 -5.23 -2.98 5.36
CA THR A 10 -6.15 -4.05 4.95
C THR A 10 -7.21 -3.46 4.01
N PHE A 11 -7.35 -4.05 2.84
CA PHE A 11 -8.37 -3.72 1.84
C PHE A 11 -9.38 -4.86 1.80
N ALA A 12 -10.52 -4.65 2.46
CA ALA A 12 -11.56 -5.66 2.62
C ALA A 12 -12.22 -6.04 1.27
N ALA A 13 -13.12 -7.03 1.31
CA ALA A 13 -13.96 -7.35 0.15
C ALA A 13 -14.75 -6.11 -0.30
N GLY A 14 -14.89 -5.92 -1.61
CA GLY A 14 -15.55 -4.76 -2.21
C GLY A 14 -14.71 -3.46 -2.23
N GLN A 15 -13.56 -3.40 -1.57
CA GLN A 15 -12.66 -2.24 -1.60
C GLN A 15 -11.53 -2.44 -2.61
N ALA A 16 -11.16 -1.36 -3.32
CA ALA A 16 -10.01 -1.31 -4.22
C ALA A 16 -9.93 -2.53 -5.15
N THR A 17 -11.03 -2.87 -5.82
CA THR A 17 -11.10 -4.03 -6.72
C THR A 17 -10.50 -3.68 -8.08
N GLY A 18 -9.95 -4.68 -8.77
CA GLY A 18 -9.31 -4.49 -10.08
C GLY A 18 -7.78 -4.61 -10.03
N VAL A 19 -7.13 -4.13 -11.09
CA VAL A 19 -5.67 -4.25 -11.29
C VAL A 19 -4.94 -3.24 -10.40
N TRP A 20 -3.93 -3.70 -9.67
CA TRP A 20 -3.06 -2.88 -8.84
C TRP A 20 -1.68 -2.79 -9.49
N GLU A 21 -1.32 -1.60 -9.97
CA GLU A 21 -0.03 -1.34 -10.63
C GLU A 21 0.93 -0.49 -9.77
N GLU A 22 0.43 0.08 -8.68
CA GLU A 22 1.21 0.92 -7.78
C GLU A 22 0.63 0.96 -6.37
N VAL A 23 1.49 1.25 -5.39
CA VAL A 23 1.13 1.50 -4.00
C VAL A 23 1.91 2.67 -3.44
N GLY A 24 1.28 3.45 -2.57
CA GLY A 24 1.91 4.59 -1.92
C GLY A 24 1.53 4.70 -0.45
N ALA A 25 2.46 5.21 0.35
CA ALA A 25 2.23 5.56 1.75
C ALA A 25 2.07 7.08 1.85
N PHE A 26 0.94 7.54 2.38
CA PHE A 26 0.63 8.96 2.59
C PHE A 26 0.53 9.27 4.08
N ASN A 27 0.94 10.46 4.51
CA ASN A 27 0.87 10.86 5.92
C ASN A 27 -0.53 11.35 6.37
N ALA A 28 -1.48 11.47 5.44
CA ALA A 28 -2.86 11.86 5.72
C ALA A 28 -3.79 11.33 4.63
N LEU A 29 -5.08 11.18 4.97
CA LEU A 29 -6.13 10.69 4.05
C LEU A 29 -6.44 11.69 2.92
N ALA A 30 -6.36 12.99 3.20
CA ALA A 30 -6.60 14.06 2.24
C ALA A 30 -5.57 15.17 2.45
N ALA A 31 -5.15 15.81 1.34
CA ALA A 31 -4.12 16.85 1.33
C ALA A 31 -2.79 16.46 2.02
N GLY A 32 -2.47 15.16 2.06
CA GLY A 32 -1.23 14.63 2.61
C GLY A 32 -0.06 14.65 1.62
N THR A 33 1.12 14.37 2.14
CA THR A 33 2.34 14.15 1.37
C THR A 33 2.54 12.65 1.14
N MET A 34 2.89 12.27 -0.09
CA MET A 34 3.32 10.92 -0.41
C MET A 34 4.73 10.68 0.14
N LEU A 35 4.85 9.83 1.15
CA LEU A 35 6.11 9.51 1.83
C LEU A 35 6.94 8.48 1.06
N ASN A 36 6.27 7.55 0.37
CA ASN A 36 6.89 6.49 -0.40
C ASN A 36 5.95 6.01 -1.52
N HIS A 37 6.52 5.57 -2.64
CA HIS A 37 5.81 5.07 -3.81
C HIS A 37 6.55 3.89 -4.40
N LEU A 38 5.82 2.82 -4.69
CA LEU A 38 6.29 1.64 -5.40
C LEU A 38 5.40 1.42 -6.61
N VAL A 39 5.98 1.49 -7.81
CA VAL A 39 5.33 1.10 -9.06
C VAL A 39 5.72 -0.35 -9.35
N SER A 40 4.75 -1.25 -9.24
CA SER A 40 4.92 -2.68 -9.50
C SER A 40 3.54 -3.31 -9.70
N SER A 41 3.41 -4.17 -10.70
CA SER A 41 2.19 -4.96 -10.86
C SER A 41 2.05 -5.94 -9.70
N LEU A 42 0.99 -5.76 -8.90
CA LEU A 42 0.64 -6.61 -7.75
C LEU A 42 -0.44 -7.64 -8.11
N GLY A 43 -0.96 -7.57 -9.34
CA GLY A 43 -2.02 -8.43 -9.86
C GLY A 43 -3.41 -7.81 -9.77
N THR A 44 -4.44 -8.65 -9.97
CA THR A 44 -5.84 -8.23 -9.97
C THR A 44 -6.54 -8.68 -8.68
N LYS A 45 -7.02 -7.73 -7.88
CA LYS A 45 -7.82 -8.01 -6.68
C LYS A 45 -9.28 -8.27 -7.04
N ALA A 46 -9.72 -9.51 -6.85
CA ALA A 46 -11.12 -9.89 -7.03
C ALA A 46 -12.03 -9.23 -5.98
N ALA A 47 -13.31 -9.01 -6.34
CA ALA A 47 -14.26 -8.30 -5.47
C ALA A 47 -14.55 -9.01 -4.14
N GLY A 48 -14.57 -10.34 -4.14
CA GLY A 48 -14.78 -11.15 -2.94
C GLY A 48 -13.53 -11.33 -2.06
N SER A 49 -12.37 -10.82 -2.46
CA SER A 49 -11.11 -11.03 -1.76
C SER A 49 -10.76 -9.86 -0.84
N ALA A 50 -10.19 -10.18 0.32
CA ALA A 50 -9.52 -9.21 1.19
C ALA A 50 -8.00 -9.33 1.00
N TRP A 51 -7.32 -8.20 0.80
CA TRP A 51 -5.86 -8.14 0.66
C TRP A 51 -5.26 -7.35 1.82
N VAL A 52 -4.12 -7.79 2.33
CA VAL A 52 -3.33 -7.06 3.32
C VAL A 52 -2.02 -6.66 2.67
N LEU A 53 -1.79 -5.35 2.58
CA LEU A 53 -0.55 -4.78 2.09
C LEU A 53 0.36 -4.45 3.28
N THR A 54 1.60 -4.92 3.23
CA THR A 54 2.65 -4.57 4.21
C THR A 54 3.81 -3.92 3.47
N LEU A 55 4.14 -2.68 3.83
CA LEU A 55 5.30 -1.95 3.33
C LEU A 55 6.36 -1.89 4.43
N THR A 56 7.54 -2.43 4.16
CA THR A 56 8.71 -2.33 5.05
C THR A 56 9.69 -1.36 4.41
N ILE A 57 9.87 -0.18 5.02
CA ILE A 57 10.71 0.89 4.49
C ILE A 57 11.95 1.00 5.37
N THR A 58 13.13 0.88 4.76
CA THR A 58 14.41 1.12 5.41
C THR A 58 14.79 2.59 5.29
N ILE A 59 15.16 3.20 6.42
CA ILE A 59 15.70 4.54 6.53
C ILE A 59 17.23 4.42 6.64
N SER A 60 17.92 4.95 5.63
CA SER A 60 19.38 4.93 5.49
C SER A 60 19.96 6.34 5.52
#